data_AF-A0A5E4ABA8-F1
#
_entry.id   AF-A0A5E4ABA8-F1
#
_cell.length_a   1.000
_cell.length_b   1.000
_cell.length_c   1.000
_cell.angle_alpha   90.00
_cell.angle_beta   90.00
_cell.angle_gamma   90.00
#
_symmetry.space_group_name_H-M   'P 1'
#
loop_
_entity.id
_entity.type
_entity.pdbx_description
1 polymer ?
#
loop_
_entity_poly.entity_id
_entity_poly.type
_entity_poly.pdbx_seq_one_letter_code
_entity_poly.pdbx_strand_id
1 'polypeptide(L)'
;MEQWRQCGRWLIDCKVLPPNHRVVWPSAVVFDLAQALRDGVLLCQLLHNLSPGSIDLKDINFRPQMSQFLCLKNIRTFLKVCHDKFGLRSSELFDPFDLFDVRDFGKVSGLLQALHAMWWP
;
A
#
# COMPACT_ATOMS: atom_id res chain seq x y z
N MET A 1 15.02 -10.46 9.95
CA MET A 1 14.27 -10.55 8.67
C MET A 1 13.94 -9.15 8.21
N GLU A 2 14.14 -8.84 6.92
CA GLU A 2 13.79 -7.52 6.38
C GLU A 2 12.27 -7.36 6.37
N GLN A 3 11.74 -6.38 7.12
CA GLN A 3 10.29 -6.19 7.32
C GLN A 3 9.51 -6.04 6.00
N TRP A 4 10.13 -5.43 4.99
CA TRP A 4 9.52 -5.26 3.67
C TRP A 4 9.24 -6.59 2.95
N ARG A 5 10.03 -7.64 3.20
CA ARG A 5 9.79 -8.98 2.61
C ARG A 5 8.55 -9.63 3.21
N GLN A 6 8.33 -9.44 4.51
CA GLN A 6 7.11 -9.91 5.16
C GLN A 6 5.90 -9.16 4.62
N CYS A 7 6.01 -7.84 4.40
CA CYS A 7 4.97 -7.05 3.73
C CYS A 7 4.68 -7.57 2.33
N GLY A 8 5.71 -7.92 1.53
CA GLY A 8 5.53 -8.49 0.20
C GLY A 8 4.73 -9.80 0.21
N ARG A 9 4.98 -10.68 1.18
CA ARG A 9 4.21 -11.92 1.38
C ARG A 9 2.77 -11.64 1.81
N TRP A 10 2.59 -10.72 2.76
CA TRP A 10 1.27 -10.33 3.22
C TRP A 10 0.38 -9.80 2.09
N LEU A 11 0.93 -9.00 1.17
CA LEU A 11 0.19 -8.54 -0.01
C LEU A 11 -0.28 -9.70 -0.92
N ILE A 12 0.45 -10.81 -0.97
CA ILE A 12 0.03 -12.03 -1.66
C ILE A 12 -1.09 -12.74 -0.89
N ASP A 13 -0.95 -12.84 0.43
CA ASP A 13 -1.96 -13.45 1.31
C ASP A 13 -3.30 -12.72 1.20
N CYS A 14 -3.27 -11.38 1.18
CA CYS A 14 -4.40 -10.49 0.93
C CYS A 14 -4.90 -10.50 -0.53
N LYS A 15 -4.34 -11.32 -1.43
CA LYS A 15 -4.74 -11.42 -2.85
C LYS A 15 -4.60 -10.12 -3.65
N VAL A 16 -3.70 -9.24 -3.24
CA VAL A 16 -3.37 -7.99 -3.94
C VAL A 16 -2.26 -8.23 -4.97
N LEU A 17 -1.32 -9.12 -4.65
CA LEU A 17 -0.25 -9.55 -5.56
C LEU A 17 -0.39 -11.03 -5.93
N PRO A 18 0.02 -11.44 -7.14
CA PRO A 18 0.07 -12.85 -7.50
C PRO A 18 1.19 -13.59 -6.73
N PRO A 19 1.05 -14.91 -6.45
CA PRO A 19 2.03 -15.68 -5.68
C PRO A 19 3.47 -15.65 -6.20
N ASN A 20 3.65 -15.50 -7.51
CA ASN A 20 4.96 -15.47 -8.16
C ASN A 20 5.45 -14.03 -8.47
N HIS A 21 4.87 -13.01 -7.85
CA HIS A 21 5.27 -11.63 -8.08
C HIS A 21 6.75 -11.41 -7.73
N ARG A 22 7.45 -10.57 -8.52
CA ARG A 22 8.89 -10.35 -8.35
C ARG A 22 9.32 -9.93 -6.94
N VAL A 23 8.44 -9.29 -6.17
CA VAL A 23 8.74 -8.78 -4.82
C VAL A 23 9.05 -9.89 -3.80
N VAL A 24 8.67 -11.14 -4.08
CA VAL A 24 9.01 -12.29 -3.22
C VAL A 24 10.20 -13.10 -3.73
N TRP A 25 10.82 -12.70 -4.84
CA TRP A 25 12.01 -13.38 -5.33
C TRP A 25 13.22 -13.15 -4.41
N PRO A 26 14.18 -14.09 -4.35
CA PRO A 26 15.38 -13.93 -3.54
C PRO A 26 16.17 -12.64 -3.88
N SER A 27 16.23 -12.31 -5.18
CA SER A 27 16.94 -11.13 -5.70
C SER A 27 16.19 -9.81 -5.52
N ALA A 28 14.95 -9.83 -5.04
CA ALA A 28 14.16 -8.62 -4.88
C ALA A 28 14.78 -7.69 -3.85
N VAL A 29 14.61 -6.39 -4.08
CA VAL A 29 15.01 -5.32 -3.17
C VAL A 29 13.79 -4.51 -2.72
N VAL A 30 13.94 -3.72 -1.65
CA VAL A 30 12.86 -2.84 -1.13
C VAL A 30 12.27 -1.93 -2.22
N PHE A 31 13.10 -1.51 -3.18
CA PHE A 31 12.67 -0.68 -4.30
C PHE A 31 11.65 -1.39 -5.20
N ASP A 32 11.72 -2.71 -5.38
CA ASP A 32 10.73 -3.46 -6.17
C ASP A 32 9.33 -3.38 -5.56
N LEU A 33 9.26 -3.45 -4.23
CA LEU A 33 8.02 -3.30 -3.48
C LEU A 33 7.53 -1.85 -3.54
N ALA A 34 8.42 -0.88 -3.34
CA ALA A 34 8.07 0.53 -3.45
C ALA A 34 7.48 0.85 -4.83
N GLN A 35 8.09 0.36 -5.91
CA GLN A 35 7.58 0.53 -7.27
C GLN A 35 6.22 -0.15 -7.48
N ALA A 36 6.00 -1.33 -6.90
CA ALA A 36 4.71 -2.03 -7.02
C ALA A 36 3.57 -1.25 -6.36
N LEU A 37 3.84 -0.54 -5.26
CA LEU A 37 2.85 0.24 -4.51
C LEU A 37 2.72 1.70 -5.00
N ARG A 38 3.68 2.16 -5.82
CA ARG A 38 3.92 3.57 -6.15
C ARG A 38 2.72 4.30 -6.75
N ASP A 39 1.85 3.60 -7.46
CA ASP A 39 0.69 4.19 -8.12
C ASP A 39 -0.58 4.25 -7.23
N GLY A 40 -0.49 3.69 -6.02
CA GLY A 40 -1.56 3.65 -5.03
C GLY A 40 -2.69 2.66 -5.33
N VAL A 41 -2.70 1.98 -6.47
CA VAL A 41 -3.80 1.06 -6.85
C VAL A 41 -3.82 -0.15 -5.93
N LEU A 42 -2.66 -0.79 -5.75
CA LEU A 42 -2.54 -1.97 -4.88
C LEU A 42 -2.86 -1.65 -3.42
N LEU A 43 -2.52 -0.44 -2.95
CA LEU A 43 -2.86 0.02 -1.62
C LEU A 43 -4.37 0.14 -1.43
N CYS A 44 -5.09 0.68 -2.42
CA CYS A 44 -6.54 0.77 -2.37
C CYS A 44 -7.20 -0.62 -2.44
N GLN A 45 -6.69 -1.51 -3.27
CA GLN A 45 -7.15 -2.91 -3.35
C GLN A 45 -6.92 -3.66 -2.04
N LEU A 46 -5.80 -3.41 -1.35
CA LEU A 46 -5.53 -3.98 -0.05
C LEU A 46 -6.64 -3.63 0.95
N LEU A 47 -7.03 -2.36 1.05
CA LEU A 47 -8.11 -1.97 1.98
C LEU A 47 -9.45 -2.60 1.62
N HIS A 48 -9.77 -2.69 0.32
CA HIS A 48 -10.96 -3.37 -0.15
C HIS A 48 -10.98 -4.85 0.25
N ASN A 49 -9.84 -5.54 0.14
CA ASN A 49 -9.73 -6.96 0.48
C ASN A 49 -9.72 -7.20 1.99
N LEU A 50 -9.15 -6.29 2.78
CA LEU A 50 -9.15 -6.36 4.24
C LEU A 50 -10.54 -6.09 4.83
N SER A 51 -11.25 -5.11 4.28
CA SER A 51 -12.60 -4.73 4.71
C SER A 51 -13.42 -4.30 3.49
N PRO A 52 -14.22 -5.21 2.91
CA PRO A 52 -15.12 -4.89 1.81
C PRO A 52 -16.02 -3.68 2.14
N GLY A 53 -16.12 -2.73 1.21
CA GLY A 53 -16.88 -1.49 1.41
C GLY A 53 -16.15 -0.36 2.14
N SER A 54 -14.90 -0.56 2.60
CA SER A 54 -14.08 0.50 3.20
C SER A 54 -13.67 1.59 2.20
N ILE A 55 -13.55 1.21 0.92
CA ILE A 55 -13.15 2.06 -0.19
C ILE A 55 -14.04 1.78 -1.40
N ASP A 56 -14.52 2.84 -2.07
CA ASP A 56 -15.24 2.69 -3.34
C ASP A 56 -14.22 2.54 -4.47
N LEU A 57 -14.24 1.37 -5.12
CA LEU A 57 -13.33 1.07 -6.23
C LEU A 57 -13.56 2.02 -7.42
N LYS A 58 -14.71 2.68 -7.52
CA LYS A 58 -14.99 3.70 -8.56
C LYS A 58 -14.15 4.96 -8.39
N ASP A 59 -13.66 5.24 -7.18
CA ASP A 59 -12.80 6.39 -6.90
C ASP A 59 -11.33 6.15 -7.28
N ILE A 60 -10.99 4.90 -7.64
CA ILE A 60 -9.63 4.46 -7.91
C ILE A 60 -9.32 4.51 -9.40
N ASN A 61 -8.18 5.11 -9.73
CA ASN A 61 -7.67 5.17 -11.09
C ASN A 61 -6.83 3.92 -11.35
N PHE A 62 -7.45 2.85 -11.86
CA PHE A 62 -6.79 1.56 -12.13
C PHE A 62 -5.73 1.60 -13.24
N ARG A 63 -5.76 2.63 -14.10
CA ARG A 63 -4.77 2.84 -15.16
C ARG A 63 -4.18 4.23 -15.04
N PRO A 64 -3.41 4.51 -13.98
CA PRO A 64 -2.89 5.85 -13.75
C PRO A 64 -1.78 6.23 -14.72
N GLN A 65 -1.21 5.27 -15.48
CA GLN A 65 -0.14 5.50 -16.47
C GLN A 65 1.06 6.30 -15.89
N MET A 66 1.33 6.13 -14.59
CA MET A 66 2.31 6.92 -13.84
C MET A 66 2.08 8.44 -13.86
N SER A 67 0.86 8.88 -14.16
CA SER A 67 0.44 10.27 -13.99
C SER A 67 0.51 10.64 -12.52
N GLN A 68 1.35 11.63 -12.20
CA GLN A 68 1.52 12.14 -10.84
C GLN A 68 0.17 12.47 -10.18
N PHE A 69 -0.72 13.15 -10.91
CA PHE A 69 -2.03 13.53 -10.37
C PHE A 69 -2.87 12.30 -9.99
N LEU A 70 -2.93 11.29 -10.87
CA LEU A 70 -3.73 10.09 -10.64
C LEU A 70 -3.14 9.18 -9.55
N CYS A 71 -1.82 9.00 -9.55
CA CYS A 71 -1.13 8.22 -8.51
C CYS A 71 -1.30 8.87 -7.13
N LEU A 72 -1.06 10.19 -7.03
CA LEU A 72 -1.25 10.91 -5.76
C LEU A 72 -2.72 10.91 -5.32
N LYS A 73 -3.69 10.95 -6.25
CA LYS A 73 -5.11 10.80 -5.92
C LYS A 73 -5.37 9.43 -5.27
N ASN A 74 -4.91 8.33 -5.87
CA ASN A 74 -5.08 6.99 -5.32
C ASN A 74 -4.43 6.87 -3.92
N ILE A 75 -3.18 7.33 -3.77
CA ILE A 75 -2.46 7.29 -2.48
C ILE A 75 -3.21 8.09 -1.40
N ARG A 76 -3.72 9.28 -1.73
CA ARG A 76 -4.52 10.09 -0.81
C ARG A 76 -5.83 9.41 -0.43
N THR A 77 -6.50 8.75 -1.37
CA THR A 77 -7.70 7.95 -1.06
C THR A 77 -7.40 6.84 -0.06
N PHE A 78 -6.31 6.10 -0.26
CA PHE A 78 -5.85 5.08 0.69
C PHE A 78 -5.62 5.65 2.09
N LEU A 79 -4.86 6.75 2.21
CA LEU A 79 -4.56 7.38 3.50
C LEU A 79 -5.82 7.91 4.19
N LYS A 80 -6.75 8.50 3.41
CA LYS A 80 -8.03 8.97 3.91
C LYS A 80 -8.85 7.83 4.52
N VAL A 81 -8.94 6.68 3.86
CA VAL A 81 -9.67 5.52 4.39
C VAL A 81 -8.99 4.95 5.63
N CYS A 82 -7.65 4.86 5.63
CA CYS A 82 -6.87 4.46 6.81
C CYS A 82 -7.19 5.31 8.05
N HIS A 83 -7.33 6.61 7.86
CA HIS A 83 -7.74 7.53 8.92
C HIS A 83 -9.23 7.35 9.28
N ASP A 84 -10.12 7.56 8.31
CA ASP A 84 -11.56 7.73 8.54
C ASP A 84 -12.28 6.43 8.92
N LYS A 85 -11.77 5.28 8.47
CA LYS A 85 -12.41 3.96 8.69
C LYS A 85 -11.65 3.08 9.67
N PHE A 86 -10.32 3.16 9.68
CA PHE A 86 -9.48 2.30 10.52
C PHE A 86 -8.89 3.02 11.73
N GLY A 87 -9.13 4.33 11.87
CA GLY A 87 -8.78 5.08 13.07
C GLY A 87 -7.28 5.31 13.25
N LEU A 88 -6.48 5.16 12.19
CA LEU A 88 -5.05 5.46 12.23
C LEU A 88 -4.85 6.97 12.42
N ARG A 89 -3.99 7.36 13.37
CA ARG A 89 -3.72 8.76 13.67
C ARG A 89 -2.92 9.40 12.54
N SER A 90 -3.02 10.71 12.38
CA SER A 90 -2.24 11.45 11.38
C SER A 90 -0.72 11.25 11.53
N SER A 91 -0.22 11.00 12.75
CA SER A 91 1.18 10.70 13.03
C SER A 91 1.64 9.31 12.53
N GLU A 92 0.69 8.41 12.26
CA GLU A 92 0.93 7.05 11.74
C GLU A 92 0.81 7.02 10.21
N LEU A 93 0.36 8.11 9.59
CA LEU A 93 0.25 8.27 8.15
C LEU A 93 1.54 8.81 7.54
N PHE A 94 1.84 8.38 6.31
CA PHE A 94 2.94 8.92 5.51
C PHE A 94 2.46 10.06 4.60
N ASP A 95 3.36 10.92 4.13
CA ASP A 95 3.03 11.92 3.11
C ASP A 95 2.94 11.25 1.73
N PRO A 96 1.95 11.54 0.86
CA PRO A 96 1.84 10.91 -0.45
C PRO A 96 3.13 10.89 -1.29
N PHE A 97 3.98 11.92 -1.16
CA PHE A 97 5.28 11.99 -1.86
C PHE A 97 6.34 11.06 -1.26
N ASP A 98 6.23 10.65 0.01
CA ASP A 98 7.11 9.67 0.63
C ASP A 98 7.10 8.34 -0.16
N LEU A 99 5.94 7.98 -0.72
CA LEU A 99 5.78 6.83 -1.61
C LEU A 99 5.98 7.17 -3.09
N PHE A 100 5.33 8.22 -3.60
CA PHE A 100 5.34 8.51 -5.05
C PHE A 100 6.75 8.84 -5.57
N ASP A 101 7.53 9.61 -4.82
CA ASP A 101 8.93 9.92 -5.15
C ASP A 101 9.92 8.97 -4.47
N VAL A 102 9.42 7.98 -3.71
CA VAL A 102 10.21 7.00 -2.94
C VAL A 102 11.21 7.70 -1.99
N ARG A 103 10.77 8.76 -1.31
CA ARG A 103 11.61 9.55 -0.39
C ARG A 103 11.81 8.85 0.95
N ASP A 104 10.75 8.23 1.47
CA ASP A 104 10.76 7.57 2.78
C ASP A 104 9.82 6.37 2.78
N PHE A 105 10.30 5.25 2.24
CA PHE A 105 9.55 4.00 2.24
C PHE A 105 9.47 3.37 3.65
N GLY A 106 10.26 3.85 4.62
CA GLY A 106 10.20 3.41 6.01
C GLY A 106 8.85 3.72 6.64
N LYS A 107 8.35 4.95 6.45
CA LYS A 107 7.01 5.36 6.92
C LYS A 107 5.89 4.56 6.26
N VAL A 108 6.01 4.31 4.95
CA VAL A 108 5.04 3.48 4.21
C VAL A 108 5.00 2.06 4.79
N SER A 109 6.18 1.49 5.04
CA SER A 109 6.29 0.16 5.66
C SER A 109 5.72 0.13 7.07
N GLY A 110 5.93 1.18 7.87
CA GLY A 110 5.37 1.30 9.22
C GLY A 110 3.85 1.32 9.23
N LEU A 111 3.22 2.09 8.35
CA LEU A 111 1.77 2.09 8.19
C LEU A 111 1.23 0.71 7.78
N LEU A 112 1.86 0.06 6.80
CA LEU A 112 1.45 -1.27 6.34
C LEU A 112 1.58 -2.32 7.45
N GLN A 113 2.59 -2.20 8.32
CA GLN A 113 2.72 -3.05 9.51
C GLN A 113 1.61 -2.80 10.54
N ALA A 114 1.25 -1.54 10.77
CA ALA A 114 0.13 -1.21 11.64
C ALA A 114 -1.18 -1.81 11.13
N LEU A 115 -1.46 -1.69 9.82
CA LEU A 115 -2.60 -2.36 9.18
C LEU A 115 -2.51 -3.88 9.32
N HIS A 116 -1.35 -4.50 9.04
CA HIS A 116 -1.20 -5.94 9.21
C HIS A 116 -1.56 -6.39 10.64
N ALA A 117 -1.05 -5.70 11.67
CA ALA A 117 -1.30 -6.03 13.06
C ALA A 117 -2.79 -5.92 13.47
N MET A 118 -3.57 -5.06 12.81
CA MET A 118 -5.01 -4.94 13.07
C MET A 118 -5.83 -6.14 12.58
N TRP A 119 -5.40 -6.81 11.50
CA TRP A 119 -6.12 -7.96 10.92
C TRP A 119 -5.50 -9.31 11.28
N TRP A 120 -4.25 -9.34 11.74
CA TRP A 120 -3.54 -10.56 12.08
C TRP A 120 -2.83 -10.42 13.44
N PRO A 121 -3.57 -10.59 14.55
CA PRO A 121 -3.05 -10.49 15.91
C PRO A 121 -2.15 -11.67 16.32
#